data_AF-A0A800AJZ0-F1
#
_entry.id   AF-A0A800AJZ0-F1
#
_cell.length_a   1.000
_cell.length_b   1.000
_cell.length_c   1.000
_cell.angle_alpha   90.00
_cell.angle_beta   90.00
_cell.angle_gamma   90.00
#
_symmetry.space_group_name_H-M   'P 1'
#
loop_
_entity.id
_entity.type
_entity.pdbx_description
1 polymer ?
#
loop_
_entity_poly.entity_id
_entity_poly.type
_entity_poly.pdbx_seq_one_letter_code
_entity_poly.pdbx_strand_id
1 'polypeptide(L)'
;MEGNSMTFVFSLADKREVDVSLVGGKASSLAELSRVRGIQVPPAVVITSLAYEAFLEAHPEIAKQIEHLEQLTDQKQIQGPAQAIQEAMRSAEVPDSLRAAIIKAYEDLSCSIRGKAALVSVRSSAIIFLVWLPSSLHIQ
;
A
#
# COMPACT_ATOMS: atom_id res chain seq x y z
N MET A 1 9.12 21.29 -17.27
CA MET A 1 7.92 20.43 -17.23
C MET A 1 8.35 19.11 -16.64
N GLU A 2 8.46 19.05 -15.31
CA GLU A 2 8.86 17.82 -14.62
C GLU A 2 7.66 16.89 -14.62
N GLY A 3 7.73 15.87 -15.48
CA GLY A 3 6.75 14.80 -15.52
C GLY A 3 6.70 14.17 -14.14
N ASN A 4 5.54 14.30 -13.49
CA ASN A 4 5.24 13.63 -12.24
C ASN A 4 5.36 12.13 -12.50
N SER A 5 6.51 11.54 -12.18
CA SER A 5 6.78 10.12 -12.36
C SER A 5 5.84 9.39 -11.41
N MET A 6 4.68 8.97 -11.93
CA MET A 6 3.61 8.28 -11.19
C MET A 6 4.18 7.02 -10.55
N THR A 7 4.56 7.12 -9.29
CA THR A 7 5.33 6.06 -8.61
C THR A 7 4.36 5.17 -7.83
N PHE A 8 4.37 3.87 -8.13
CA PHE A 8 3.56 2.87 -7.43
C PHE A 8 3.93 2.69 -5.96
N VAL A 9 5.17 3.04 -5.61
CA VAL A 9 5.74 2.77 -4.29
C VAL A 9 6.70 3.90 -3.91
N PHE A 10 6.68 4.37 -2.67
CA PHE A 10 7.69 5.32 -2.18
C PHE A 10 8.10 5.02 -0.73
N SER A 11 9.31 5.46 -0.39
CA SER A 11 9.85 5.41 0.97
C SER A 11 9.34 6.59 1.79
N LEU A 12 8.85 6.32 3.01
CA LEU A 12 8.46 7.37 3.95
C LEU A 12 9.63 8.26 4.38
N ALA A 13 10.88 7.80 4.24
CA ALA A 13 12.06 8.60 4.53
C ALA A 13 12.33 9.68 3.45
N ASP A 14 11.90 9.44 2.22
CA ASP A 14 12.28 10.27 1.06
C ASP A 14 11.30 11.39 0.76
N LYS A 15 10.06 11.32 1.27
CA LYS A 15 9.02 12.32 1.01
C LYS A 15 8.78 13.24 2.20
N ARG A 16 9.13 14.52 2.02
CA ARG A 16 8.83 15.61 2.97
C ARG A 16 7.36 15.98 3.04
N GLU A 17 6.58 15.69 2.01
CA GLU A 17 5.13 15.89 1.99
C GLU A 17 4.50 14.69 1.29
N VAL A 18 3.44 14.16 1.88
CA VAL A 18 2.77 12.97 1.38
C VAL A 18 1.32 13.30 1.08
N ASP A 19 0.95 13.20 -0.20
CA ASP A 19 -0.42 13.45 -0.65
C ASP A 19 -1.36 12.38 -0.08
N VAL A 20 -2.27 12.80 0.80
CA VAL A 20 -3.25 11.94 1.48
C VAL A 20 -4.08 11.15 0.48
N SER A 21 -4.40 11.72 -0.69
CA SER A 21 -5.20 11.06 -1.72
C SER A 21 -4.50 9.82 -2.29
N LEU A 22 -3.16 9.85 -2.35
CA LEU A 22 -2.36 8.75 -2.89
C LEU A 22 -2.02 7.67 -1.86
N VAL A 23 -2.11 7.96 -0.55
CA VAL A 23 -1.49 7.12 0.50
C VAL A 23 -2.42 6.78 1.66
N GLY A 24 -3.50 7.53 1.81
CA GLY A 24 -4.44 7.45 2.91
C GLY A 24 -3.98 8.08 4.22
N GLY A 25 -4.94 8.26 5.12
CA GLY A 25 -4.76 9.03 6.35
C GLY A 25 -3.69 8.47 7.29
N LYS A 26 -3.49 7.15 7.35
CA LYS A 26 -2.51 6.55 8.29
C LYS A 26 -1.07 6.76 7.82
N ALA A 27 -0.80 6.52 6.54
CA ALA A 27 0.52 6.73 5.95
C ALA A 27 0.93 8.21 6.01
N SER A 28 -0.01 9.12 5.72
CA SER A 28 0.20 10.56 5.87
C SER A 28 0.47 10.94 7.34
N SER A 29 -0.35 10.46 8.28
CA SER A 29 -0.15 10.72 9.71
C SER A 29 1.19 10.18 10.22
N LEU A 30 1.63 9.02 9.73
CA LEU A 30 2.93 8.44 10.07
C LEU A 30 4.10 9.28 9.52
N ALA A 31 3.94 9.84 8.31
CA ALA A 31 4.91 10.76 7.72
C ALA A 31 4.98 12.10 8.46
N GLU A 32 3.89 12.57 9.05
CA GLU A 32 3.91 13.76 9.92
C GLU A 32 4.63 13.44 11.24
N LEU A 33 4.33 12.29 11.85
CA LEU A 33 4.97 11.85 13.09
C LEU A 33 6.48 11.66 12.95
N SER A 34 6.97 11.22 11.78
CA SER A 34 8.40 11.05 11.54
C SER A 34 9.18 12.38 11.54
N ARG A 35 8.49 13.52 11.45
CA ARG A 35 9.10 14.87 11.53
C ARG A 35 9.17 15.40 12.95
N VAL A 36 8.42 14.83 13.88
CA VAL A 36 8.39 15.29 15.27
C VAL A 36 9.70 14.89 15.95
N ARG A 37 10.45 15.90 16.43
CA ARG A 37 11.70 15.65 17.17
C ARG A 37 11.44 14.79 18.40
N GLY A 38 12.26 13.75 18.57
CA GLY A 38 12.15 12.81 19.69
C GLY A 38 11.22 11.62 19.44
N ILE A 39 10.48 11.60 18.32
CA ILE A 39 9.69 10.44 17.90
C ILE A 39 10.49 9.66 16.85
N GLN A 40 10.76 8.38 17.14
CA GLN A 40 11.39 7.47 16.18
C GLN A 40 10.30 6.69 15.44
N VAL A 41 10.07 7.06 14.18
CA VAL A 41 9.22 6.29 13.28
C VAL A 41 10.09 5.28 12.53
N PRO A 42 9.74 3.98 12.53
CA PRO A 42 10.47 2.97 11.78
C PRO A 42 10.49 3.30 10.27
N PRO A 43 11.57 2.96 9.55
CA PRO A 43 11.58 3.02 8.10
C PRO A 43 10.44 2.18 7.53
N ALA A 44 9.73 2.72 6.56
CA ALA A 44 8.57 2.09 5.97
C ALA A 44 8.40 2.52 4.51
N VAL A 45 7.78 1.62 3.75
CA VAL A 45 7.43 1.81 2.35
C VAL A 45 5.91 1.85 2.24
N VAL A 46 5.42 2.69 1.34
CA VAL A 46 4.01 2.87 1.07
C VAL A 46 3.75 2.53 -0.39
N ILE A 47 2.85 1.58 -0.62
CA ILE A 47 2.27 1.31 -1.94
C ILE A 47 1.17 2.37 -2.16
N THR A 48 1.03 2.94 -3.35
CA THR A 48 0.12 4.07 -3.63
C THR A 48 -1.21 3.62 -4.24
N SER A 49 -2.22 4.50 -4.27
CA SER A 49 -3.51 4.20 -4.92
C SER A 49 -3.33 3.92 -6.41
N LEU A 50 -2.32 4.52 -7.05
CA LEU A 50 -1.94 4.27 -8.45
C LEU A 50 -1.57 2.80 -8.69
N ALA A 51 -0.99 2.12 -7.69
CA ALA A 51 -0.71 0.69 -7.79
C ALA A 51 -2.00 -0.14 -7.82
N TYR A 52 -3.01 0.29 -7.06
CA TYR A 52 -4.33 -0.34 -7.06
C TYR A 52 -5.08 -0.06 -8.37
N GLU A 53 -5.02 1.16 -8.88
CA GLU A 53 -5.56 1.54 -10.19
C GLU A 53 -4.91 0.71 -11.31
N ALA A 54 -3.58 0.64 -11.36
CA ALA A 54 -2.85 -0.17 -12.33
C ALA A 54 -3.18 -1.68 -12.21
N PHE A 55 -3.43 -2.17 -11.01
CA PHE A 55 -3.89 -3.54 -10.80
C PHE A 55 -5.28 -3.76 -11.39
N LEU A 56 -6.23 -2.83 -11.19
CA LEU A 56 -7.57 -2.93 -11.76
C LEU A 56 -7.58 -2.75 -13.29
N GLU A 57 -6.72 -1.90 -13.84
CA GLU A 57 -6.54 -1.74 -15.29
C GLU A 57 -6.06 -3.04 -15.95
N ALA A 58 -5.21 -3.81 -15.25
CA ALA A 58 -4.77 -5.12 -15.71
C ALA A 58 -5.84 -6.23 -15.59
N HIS A 59 -6.89 -6.01 -14.80
CA HIS A 59 -7.96 -6.96 -14.51
C HIS A 59 -9.34 -6.33 -14.75
N PRO A 60 -9.68 -5.98 -16.00
CA PRO A 60 -10.91 -5.25 -16.32
C PRO A 60 -12.19 -6.00 -15.94
N GLU A 61 -12.15 -7.32 -15.85
CA GLU A 61 -13.26 -8.14 -15.33
C GLU A 61 -13.54 -7.89 -13.86
N ILE A 62 -12.51 -7.69 -13.03
CA ILE A 62 -12.65 -7.37 -11.62
C ILE A 62 -13.19 -5.94 -11.48
N ALA A 63 -12.64 -4.99 -12.25
CA ALA A 63 -13.12 -3.61 -12.28
C ALA A 63 -14.62 -3.55 -12.61
N LYS A 64 -15.08 -4.29 -13.62
CA LYS A 64 -16.51 -4.38 -13.98
C LYS A 64 -17.37 -4.98 -12.87
N GLN A 65 -16.87 -5.98 -12.14
CA GLN A 65 -17.60 -6.54 -11.00
C GLN A 65 -17.75 -5.52 -9.88
N ILE A 66 -16.72 -4.71 -9.61
CA ILE A 66 -16.76 -3.61 -8.64
C ILE A 66 -17.78 -2.56 -9.08
N GLU A 67 -17.72 -2.10 -10.34
CA GLU A 67 -18.71 -1.15 -10.89
C GLU A 67 -20.14 -1.67 -10.74
N HIS A 68 -20.36 -2.97 -10.98
CA HIS A 68 -21.67 -3.59 -10.78
C HIS A 68 -22.09 -3.58 -9.30
N LEU A 69 -21.18 -3.92 -8.38
CA LEU A 69 -21.43 -3.89 -6.94
C LEU A 69 -21.86 -2.50 -6.46
N GLU A 70 -21.24 -1.44 -6.99
CA GLU A 70 -21.53 -0.05 -6.64
C GLU A 70 -22.95 0.39 -7.03
N GLN A 71 -23.58 -0.27 -8.00
CA GLN A 71 -24.98 0.00 -8.37
C GLN A 71 -26.00 -0.69 -7.46
N LEU A 72 -25.56 -1.62 -6.60
CA LEU A 72 -26.44 -2.36 -5.70
C LEU A 72 -26.70 -1.54 -4.43
N THR A 73 -27.97 -1.43 -4.05
CA THR A 73 -28.39 -0.69 -2.85
C THR A 73 -28.95 -1.59 -1.75
N ASP A 74 -29.37 -2.82 -2.09
CA ASP A 74 -29.84 -3.81 -1.12
C ASP A 74 -28.67 -4.61 -0.55
N GLN A 75 -28.46 -4.53 0.76
CA GLN A 75 -27.42 -5.24 1.49
C GLN A 75 -27.47 -6.77 1.26
N LYS A 76 -28.65 -7.34 1.02
CA LYS A 76 -28.79 -8.78 0.71
C LYS A 76 -28.24 -9.15 -0.65
N GLN A 77 -28.25 -8.21 -1.60
CA GLN A 77 -27.73 -8.40 -2.96
C GLN A 77 -26.23 -8.16 -3.04
N ILE A 78 -25.64 -7.42 -2.09
CA ILE A 78 -24.22 -7.05 -2.06
C ILE A 78 -23.31 -8.22 -1.63
N GLN A 79 -23.75 -9.09 -0.71
CA GLN A 79 -22.87 -10.08 -0.08
C GLN A 79 -22.24 -11.06 -1.09
N GLY A 80 -23.04 -11.62 -2.01
CA GLY A 80 -22.56 -12.59 -3.00
C GLY A 80 -21.52 -11.99 -3.96
N PRO A 81 -21.84 -10.88 -4.66
CA PRO A 81 -20.89 -10.20 -5.53
C PRO A 81 -19.64 -9.70 -4.79
N ALA A 82 -19.77 -9.22 -3.55
CA ALA A 82 -18.61 -8.82 -2.76
C ALA A 82 -17.66 -10.00 -2.47
N GLN A 83 -18.20 -11.19 -2.17
CA GLN A 83 -17.39 -12.40 -2.01
C GLN A 83 -16.71 -12.81 -3.32
N ALA A 84 -17.42 -12.73 -4.44
CA ALA A 84 -16.85 -13.04 -5.76
C ALA A 84 -15.69 -12.11 -6.12
N ILE A 85 -15.85 -10.80 -5.88
CA ILE A 85 -14.77 -9.81 -6.08
C ILE A 85 -13.57 -10.12 -5.18
N GLN A 86 -13.79 -10.45 -3.91
CA GLN A 86 -12.70 -10.78 -2.99
C GLN A 86 -11.91 -12.02 -3.44
N GLU A 87 -12.59 -13.04 -3.98
CA GLU A 87 -11.94 -14.23 -4.50
C GLU A 87 -11.17 -13.93 -5.81
N ALA A 88 -11.77 -13.14 -6.70
CA ALA A 88 -11.12 -12.70 -7.93
C ALA A 88 -9.85 -11.88 -7.62
N MET A 89 -9.93 -10.93 -6.68
CA MET A 89 -8.78 -10.14 -6.23
C MET A 89 -7.65 -10.99 -5.63
N ARG A 90 -7.99 -12.09 -4.93
CA ARG A 90 -6.99 -13.00 -4.32
C ARG A 90 -6.32 -13.92 -5.31
N SER A 91 -7.01 -14.27 -6.39
CA SER A 91 -6.53 -15.20 -7.44
C SER A 91 -5.87 -14.49 -8.62
N ALA A 92 -6.16 -13.21 -8.83
CA ALA A 92 -5.54 -12.38 -9.85
C ALA A 92 -4.04 -12.20 -9.65
N GLU A 93 -3.29 -12.22 -10.75
CA GLU A 93 -1.85 -12.10 -10.73
C GLU A 93 -1.43 -10.63 -10.62
N VAL A 94 -0.50 -10.32 -9.73
CA VAL A 94 0.06 -8.96 -9.66
C VAL A 94 0.88 -8.68 -10.94
N PRO A 95 0.59 -7.60 -11.69
CA PRO A 95 1.33 -7.23 -12.90
C PRO A 95 2.83 -7.10 -12.65
N ASP A 96 3.65 -7.54 -13.60
CA ASP A 96 5.11 -7.61 -13.43
C ASP A 96 5.75 -6.25 -13.10
N SER A 97 5.27 -5.17 -13.70
CA SER A 97 5.76 -3.82 -13.42
C SER A 97 5.51 -3.42 -11.97
N LEU A 98 4.32 -3.72 -11.44
CA LEU A 98 3.95 -3.44 -10.07
C LEU A 98 4.72 -4.35 -9.09
N ARG A 99 4.82 -5.64 -9.40
CA ARG A 99 5.59 -6.62 -8.64
C ARG A 99 7.06 -6.18 -8.53
N ALA A 100 7.68 -5.81 -9.64
CA ALA A 100 9.06 -5.35 -9.68
C ALA A 100 9.27 -4.08 -8.83
N ALA A 101 8.33 -3.12 -8.91
CA ALA A 101 8.38 -1.91 -8.09
C ALA A 101 8.29 -2.22 -6.57
N ILE A 102 7.39 -3.12 -6.17
CA ILE A 102 7.22 -3.52 -4.77
C ILE A 102 8.44 -4.28 -4.24
N ILE A 103 8.94 -5.25 -5.01
CA ILE A 103 10.12 -6.04 -4.63
C ILE A 103 11.34 -5.13 -4.47
N LYS A 104 11.59 -4.26 -5.45
CA LYS A 104 12.71 -3.31 -5.38
C LYS A 104 12.63 -2.43 -4.13
N ALA A 105 11.46 -1.87 -3.84
CA ALA A 105 11.30 -1.04 -2.65
C ALA A 105 11.49 -1.83 -1.33
N TYR A 106 11.09 -3.10 -1.30
CA TYR A 106 11.34 -3.99 -0.16
C TYR A 106 12.83 -4.33 0.00
N GLU A 107 13.55 -4.56 -1.09
CA GLU A 107 14.99 -4.79 -1.09
C GLU A 107 15.74 -3.56 -0.61
N ASP A 108 15.41 -2.38 -1.13
CA ASP A 108 15.99 -1.09 -0.73
C ASP A 108 15.76 -0.85 0.78
N LEU A 109 14.53 -1.10 1.27
CA LEU A 109 14.20 -1.02 2.69
C LEU A 109 15.04 -1.99 3.53
N SER A 110 15.15 -3.25 3.08
CA SER A 110 15.91 -4.29 3.80
C SER A 110 17.40 -3.96 3.88
N CYS A 111 17.98 -3.45 2.79
CA CYS A 111 19.35 -2.96 2.74
C CYS A 111 19.58 -1.81 3.72
N SER A 112 18.64 -0.87 3.83
CA SER A 112 18.77 0.29 4.74
C SER A 112 18.76 -0.07 6.24
N ILE A 113 18.07 -1.16 6.63
CA ILE A 113 17.86 -1.52 8.04
C ILE A 113 18.93 -2.47 8.56
N ARG A 114 19.22 -3.59 7.84
CA ARG A 114 20.03 -4.71 8.40
C ARG A 114 20.85 -5.50 7.38
N GLY A 115 20.87 -5.12 6.10
CA GLY A 115 21.67 -5.80 5.05
C GLY A 115 21.27 -7.27 4.76
N LYS A 116 20.13 -7.74 5.27
CA LYS A 116 19.49 -9.03 4.99
C LYS A 116 17.96 -8.88 5.07
N ALA A 117 17.22 -9.83 4.49
CA ALA A 117 15.75 -9.84 4.39
C ALA A 117 15.07 -9.42 5.70
N ALA A 118 14.56 -8.19 5.72
CA ALA A 118 13.94 -7.62 6.92
C ALA A 118 12.55 -8.22 7.10
N LEU A 119 12.21 -8.57 8.35
CA LEU A 119 10.81 -8.89 8.68
C LEU A 119 9.97 -7.62 8.52
N VAL A 120 8.74 -7.78 8.07
CA VAL A 120 7.85 -6.67 7.74
C VAL A 120 6.43 -7.07 8.13
N SER A 121 5.67 -6.19 8.78
CA SER A 121 4.20 -6.34 8.83
C SER A 121 3.58 -5.70 7.60
N VAL A 122 2.28 -5.85 7.38
CA VAL A 122 1.55 -5.28 6.23
C VAL A 122 0.20 -4.80 6.76
N ARG A 123 -0.18 -3.53 6.55
CA ARG A 123 -1.31 -2.87 7.25
C ARG A 123 -2.13 -1.93 6.36
N SER A 124 -3.43 -2.13 6.21
CA SER A 124 -4.25 -1.22 5.40
C SER A 124 -4.35 0.21 6.01
N SER A 125 -4.22 1.23 5.16
CA SER A 125 -4.28 2.67 5.47
C SER A 125 -5.54 3.30 4.89
N ALA A 126 -6.68 2.60 4.94
CA ALA A 126 -7.96 2.98 4.29
C ALA A 126 -7.89 3.14 2.75
N ILE A 127 -6.71 3.42 2.20
CA ILE A 127 -6.34 3.52 0.80
C ILE A 127 -5.26 2.46 0.48
N ILE A 128 -4.17 2.26 1.25
CA ILE A 128 -3.14 1.20 0.95
C ILE A 128 -2.36 0.58 2.16
N PHE A 129 -1.71 -0.58 1.98
CA PHE A 129 -0.82 -1.32 2.87
C PHE A 129 0.46 -0.59 3.39
N LEU A 130 0.73 -0.74 4.68
CA LEU A 130 1.84 -0.16 5.47
C LEU A 130 2.67 -1.27 6.09
N VAL A 131 3.99 -1.16 5.99
CA VAL A 131 4.90 -2.15 6.55
C VAL A 131 5.50 -1.72 7.90
N TRP A 132 5.35 -2.53 8.97
CA TRP A 132 5.85 -2.20 10.32
C TRP A 132 6.59 -3.36 11.02
N LEU A 133 7.62 -3.09 11.82
CA LEU A 133 8.36 -4.08 12.63
C LEU A 133 8.12 -3.84 14.13
N PRO A 134 7.94 -4.88 14.96
CA PRO A 134 8.02 -4.73 16.41
C PRO A 134 9.46 -4.51 16.85
N SER A 135 9.70 -3.38 17.50
CA SER A 135 10.91 -3.14 18.29
C SER A 135 10.90 -4.09 19.48
N SER A 136 11.87 -5.01 19.53
CA SER A 136 12.03 -5.95 20.64
C SER A 136 12.21 -5.20 21.96
N LEU A 137 11.46 -5.65 22.97
CA LEU A 137 11.61 -5.37 24.40
C LEU A 137 13.09 -5.24 24.81
N HIS A 138 13.44 -4.08 25.38
CA HIS A 138 14.43 -4.02 26.45
C HIS A 138 13.67 -3.99 27.78
N ILE A 139 13.55 -5.16 28.42
CA ILE A 139 13.34 -5.25 29.87
C ILE A 139 14.74 -5.49 30.44
N GLN A 140 15.23 -4.53 31.22
CA GLN A 140 16.28 -4.76 32.21
C GLN A 140 15.66 -5.38 33.46
#